data_AF-A0A9W6UBT9-F1
#
_entry.id   AF-A0A9W6UBT9-F1
#
_cell.length_a   1.000
_cell.length_b   1.000
_cell.length_c   1.000
_cell.angle_alpha   90.00
_cell.angle_beta   90.00
_cell.angle_gamma   90.00
#
_symmetry.space_group_name_H-M   'P 1'
#
loop_
_entity.id
_entity.type
_entity.pdbx_description
1 polymer ?
#
loop_
_entity_poly.entity_id
_entity_poly.type
_entity_poly.pdbx_seq_one_letter_code
_entity_poly.pdbx_strand_id
1 'polypeptide(L)'
;MADKQKPYEDVLTRLVRDLETKKTLLHVKDYPRVELKVLNLRVKKLGPLVNPVFGEQPAFFIDEGRFIPYRMVVVTTSLGAFIFGTNVRMPDVAYTPRDTDRGLSTESTWTYRGEHFVPTFVVEIDELSGPGSQRRALDRKMRNEYFQHGVQLVG
;
A
#
# COMPACT_ATOMS: atom_id res chain seq x y z
N MET A 1 21.54 -30.86 23.41
CA MET A 1 20.86 -30.13 22.32
C MET A 1 20.67 -28.61 22.59
N ALA A 2 21.27 -28.04 23.64
CA ALA A 2 21.02 -26.64 24.03
C ALA A 2 21.84 -25.58 23.27
N ASP A 3 22.92 -25.96 22.59
CA ASP A 3 23.94 -25.03 22.10
C ASP A 3 23.60 -24.33 20.76
N LYS A 4 22.68 -24.90 19.96
CA LYS A 4 22.28 -24.35 18.65
C LYS A 4 21.10 -23.37 18.69
N GLN A 5 20.41 -23.27 19.84
CA GLN A 5 19.21 -22.44 20.04
C GLN A 5 19.58 -20.97 20.33
N LYS A 6 20.61 -20.76 21.17
CA LYS A 6 21.08 -19.42 21.57
C LYS A 6 21.60 -18.59 20.37
N PRO A 7 22.41 -19.17 19.45
CA PRO A 7 22.86 -18.45 18.25
C PRO A 7 21.72 -18.13 17.27
N TYR A 8 20.61 -18.87 17.30
CA TYR A 8 19.46 -18.61 16.43
C TYR A 8 18.65 -17.40 16.92
N GLU A 9 18.36 -17.34 18.21
CA GLU A 9 17.66 -16.21 18.83
C GLU A 9 18.44 -14.90 18.70
N ASP A 10 19.78 -14.97 18.79
CA ASP A 10 20.65 -13.81 18.60
C ASP A 10 20.56 -13.24 17.18
N VAL A 11 20.51 -14.09 16.14
CA VAL A 11 20.40 -13.65 14.74
C VAL A 11 19.02 -13.07 14.44
N LEU A 12 17.94 -13.68 14.96
CA LEU A 12 16.58 -13.16 14.82
C LEU A 12 16.44 -11.80 15.51
N THR A 13 16.98 -11.65 16.73
CA THR A 13 16.97 -10.39 17.47
C THR A 13 17.75 -9.30 16.73
N ARG A 14 18.92 -9.65 16.16
CA ARG A 14 19.68 -8.75 15.31
C ARG A 14 18.89 -8.33 14.06
N LEU A 15 18.19 -9.25 13.40
CA LEU A 15 17.36 -8.94 12.24
C LEU A 15 16.26 -7.94 12.60
N VAL A 16 15.53 -8.17 13.68
CA VAL A 16 14.44 -7.27 14.11
C VAL A 16 14.97 -5.87 14.39
N ARG A 17 16.06 -5.74 15.16
CA ARG A 17 16.69 -4.45 15.45
C ARG A 17 17.16 -3.74 14.17
N ASP A 18 17.75 -4.49 13.25
CA ASP A 18 18.24 -3.92 11.99
C ASP A 18 17.07 -3.48 11.08
N LEU A 19 15.95 -4.20 11.07
CA LEU A 19 14.72 -3.82 10.35
C LEU A 19 14.12 -2.52 10.90
N GLU A 20 14.27 -2.25 12.20
CA GLU A 20 13.78 -1.03 12.86
C GLU A 20 14.68 0.18 12.60
N THR A 21 15.99 -0.03 12.44
CA THR A 21 16.98 1.06 12.48
C THR A 21 17.60 1.40 11.13
N LYS A 22 17.68 0.45 10.20
CA LYS A 22 18.32 0.66 8.90
C LYS A 22 17.35 1.23 7.88
N LYS A 23 17.84 2.18 7.08
CA LYS A 23 17.07 2.82 5.99
C LYS A 23 17.06 2.01 4.68
N THR A 24 17.87 0.95 4.59
CA THR A 24 18.01 0.14 3.38
C THR A 24 17.49 -1.28 3.61
N LEU A 25 17.03 -1.92 2.52
CA LEU A 25 16.53 -3.28 2.55
C LEU A 25 17.64 -4.29 2.92
N LEU A 26 17.29 -5.23 3.79
CA LEU A 26 18.20 -6.22 4.34
C LEU A 26 18.24 -7.48 3.48
N HIS A 27 19.43 -8.04 3.28
CA HIS A 27 19.62 -9.26 2.49
C HIS A 27 19.47 -10.49 3.38
N VAL A 28 18.72 -11.50 2.92
CA VAL A 28 18.47 -12.75 3.66
C VAL A 28 19.76 -13.47 4.04
N LYS A 29 20.79 -13.43 3.17
CA LYS A 29 22.09 -14.09 3.41
C LYS A 29 22.83 -13.56 4.65
N ASP A 30 22.55 -12.32 5.06
CA ASP A 30 23.19 -11.69 6.22
C ASP A 30 22.56 -12.17 7.54
N TYR A 31 21.45 -12.90 7.48
CA TYR A 31 20.71 -13.44 8.63
C TYR A 31 20.45 -14.93 8.41
N PRO A 32 21.52 -15.74 8.34
CA PRO A 32 21.39 -17.17 8.05
C PRO A 32 20.53 -17.84 9.13
N ARG A 33 19.79 -18.87 8.72
CA ARG A 33 18.89 -19.68 9.56
C ARG A 33 17.60 -18.99 9.99
N VAL A 34 17.40 -17.68 9.76
CA VAL A 34 16.11 -17.04 10.06
C VAL A 34 15.10 -17.38 8.96
N GLU A 35 14.06 -18.12 9.34
CA GLU A 35 12.95 -18.41 8.44
C GLU A 35 11.98 -17.22 8.36
N LEU A 36 11.54 -16.88 7.15
CA LEU A 36 10.54 -15.83 6.90
C LEU A 36 9.25 -16.04 7.72
N LYS A 37 8.85 -17.30 7.91
CA LYS A 37 7.67 -17.66 8.70
C LYS A 37 7.85 -17.27 10.17
N VAL A 38 9.03 -17.48 10.74
CA VAL A 38 9.32 -17.13 12.14
C VAL A 38 9.36 -15.62 12.32
N LEU A 39 9.97 -14.88 11.39
CA LEU A 39 9.94 -13.42 11.39
C LEU A 39 8.50 -12.89 11.37
N ASN A 40 7.66 -13.39 10.45
CA ASN A 40 6.27 -12.97 10.35
C ASN A 40 5.44 -13.33 11.60
N LEU A 41 5.64 -14.51 12.18
CA LEU A 41 4.99 -14.89 13.44
C LEU A 41 5.40 -13.98 14.60
N ARG A 42 6.67 -13.55 14.64
CA ARG A 42 7.15 -12.61 15.66
C ARG A 42 6.50 -11.24 15.51
N VAL A 43 6.43 -10.71 14.29
CA VAL A 43 5.79 -9.42 14.01
C VAL A 43 4.28 -9.48 14.25
N LYS A 44 3.61 -10.59 13.90
CA LYS A 44 2.17 -10.79 14.16
C LYS A 44 1.82 -10.65 15.65
N LYS A 45 2.72 -11.03 16.57
CA LYS A 45 2.52 -10.86 18.03
C LYS A 45 2.45 -9.39 18.46
N LEU A 46 2.96 -8.46 17.66
CA LEU A 46 2.85 -7.01 17.91
C LEU A 46 1.51 -6.44 17.42
N GLY A 47 0.83 -7.17 16.54
CA GLY A 47 -0.44 -6.78 15.92
C GLY A 47 -0.54 -7.40 14.52
N PRO A 48 -1.61 -8.14 14.19
CA PRO A 48 -1.78 -8.67 12.84
C PRO A 48 -1.98 -7.53 11.84
N LEU A 49 -1.32 -7.62 10.69
CA LEU A 49 -1.61 -6.74 9.56
C LEU A 49 -2.86 -7.28 8.86
N VAL A 50 -3.95 -6.54 8.90
CA VAL A 50 -5.22 -6.95 8.29
C VAL A 50 -5.52 -6.01 7.12
N ASN A 51 -5.63 -6.58 5.93
CA ASN A 51 -6.17 -5.90 4.78
C ASN A 51 -7.71 -6.12 4.75
N PRO A 52 -8.52 -5.09 4.46
CA PRO A 52 -9.99 -5.20 4.49
C PRO A 52 -10.56 -6.15 3.42
N VAL A 53 -9.84 -6.39 2.32
CA VAL A 53 -10.24 -7.27 1.22
C VAL A 53 -9.62 -8.66 1.37
N PHE A 54 -8.32 -8.71 1.69
CA PHE A 54 -7.55 -9.96 1.67
C PHE A 54 -7.36 -10.60 3.06
N GLY A 55 -7.92 -10.01 4.12
CA GLY A 55 -7.77 -10.50 5.49
C GLY A 55 -6.36 -10.33 6.04
N GLU A 56 -5.96 -11.19 6.97
CA GLU A 56 -4.61 -11.16 7.56
C GLU A 56 -3.52 -11.36 6.51
N GLN A 57 -2.55 -10.44 6.48
CA GLN A 57 -1.41 -10.44 5.57
C GLN A 57 -0.10 -10.68 6.36
N PRO A 58 0.91 -11.32 5.74
CA PRO A 58 2.26 -11.34 6.29
C PRO A 58 2.84 -9.92 6.33
N ALA A 59 3.72 -9.66 7.29
CA ALA A 59 4.45 -8.40 7.41
C ALA A 59 5.63 -8.28 6.46
N PHE A 60 6.22 -9.41 6.04
CA PHE A 60 7.36 -9.45 5.13
C PHE A 60 7.20 -10.57 4.10
N PHE A 61 7.72 -10.33 2.90
CA PHE A 61 8.01 -11.34 1.90
C PHE A 61 9.48 -11.26 1.46
N ILE A 62 9.96 -12.26 0.72
CA ILE A 62 11.31 -12.26 0.15
C ILE A 62 11.19 -11.98 -1.34
N ASP A 63 11.91 -10.96 -1.80
CA ASP A 63 12.06 -10.65 -3.22
C ASP A 63 13.53 -10.31 -3.49
N GLU A 64 14.07 -10.84 -4.59
CA GLU A 64 15.49 -10.71 -4.96
C GLU A 64 16.47 -10.95 -3.78
N GLY A 65 16.14 -11.91 -2.92
CA GLY A 65 16.95 -12.25 -1.74
C GLY A 65 16.94 -11.21 -0.61
N ARG A 66 16.01 -10.25 -0.63
CA ARG A 66 15.83 -9.21 0.39
C ARG A 66 14.53 -9.38 1.15
N PHE A 67 14.51 -8.96 2.41
CA PHE A 67 13.28 -8.85 3.18
C PHE A 67 12.52 -7.59 2.75
N ILE A 68 11.36 -7.76 2.12
CA ILE A 68 10.50 -6.67 1.70
C ILE A 68 9.33 -6.53 2.67
N PRO A 69 9.14 -5.38 3.33
CA PRO A 69 7.98 -5.16 4.17
C PRO A 69 6.72 -5.08 3.31
N TYR A 70 5.66 -5.76 3.75
CA TYR A 70 4.34 -5.63 3.16
C TYR A 70 3.82 -4.21 3.39
N ARG A 71 3.81 -3.42 2.31
CA ARG A 71 3.24 -2.08 2.29
C ARG A 71 1.75 -2.21 1.94
N MET A 72 0.88 -2.23 2.95
CA MET A 72 -0.56 -1.97 2.81
C MET A 72 -0.72 -0.62 2.12
N VAL A 73 -1.06 -0.71 0.87
CA VAL A 73 -1.66 0.34 0.07
C VAL A 73 -3.16 0.27 0.31
N VAL A 74 -3.82 1.41 0.36
CA VAL A 74 -5.28 1.44 0.30
C VAL A 74 -5.68 1.57 -1.17
N VAL A 75 -6.34 0.54 -1.67
CA VAL A 75 -7.04 0.56 -2.96
C VAL A 75 -8.51 0.76 -2.66
N THR A 76 -9.07 1.88 -3.10
CA THR A 76 -10.52 2.14 -3.04
C THR A 76 -11.13 1.79 -4.39
N THR A 77 -12.30 1.16 -4.38
CA THR A 77 -13.13 0.95 -5.57
C THR A 77 -14.03 2.17 -5.81
N SER A 78 -14.90 2.15 -6.82
CA SER A 78 -15.93 3.16 -7.16
C SER A 78 -16.84 3.62 -6.01
N LEU A 79 -16.68 3.08 -4.80
CA LEU A 79 -17.34 3.53 -3.58
C LEU A 79 -16.59 4.68 -2.87
N GLY A 80 -15.33 4.97 -3.25
CA GLY A 80 -14.54 6.06 -2.69
C GLY A 80 -14.74 7.37 -3.46
N ALA A 81 -15.20 8.43 -2.78
CA ALA A 81 -15.23 9.78 -3.34
C ALA A 81 -13.87 10.48 -3.16
N PHE A 82 -13.57 11.50 -3.96
CA PHE A 82 -12.38 12.32 -3.85
C PHE A 82 -12.71 13.74 -4.31
N ILE A 83 -12.07 14.73 -3.68
CA ILE A 83 -12.28 16.14 -4.01
C ILE A 83 -11.09 16.62 -4.83
N PHE A 84 -11.34 16.93 -6.10
CA PHE A 84 -10.38 17.50 -7.05
C PHE A 84 -10.76 18.96 -7.33
N GLY A 85 -10.10 19.89 -6.65
CA GLY A 85 -10.48 21.31 -6.67
C GLY A 85 -11.85 21.50 -6.01
N THR A 86 -12.84 21.97 -6.78
CA THR A 86 -14.24 22.10 -6.33
C THR A 86 -15.13 20.91 -6.72
N ASN A 87 -14.58 19.89 -7.38
CA ASN A 87 -15.36 18.78 -7.92
C ASN A 87 -15.22 17.52 -7.05
N VAL A 88 -16.32 16.81 -6.85
CA VAL A 88 -16.33 15.47 -6.25
C VAL A 88 -16.29 14.43 -7.37
N ARG A 89 -15.37 13.46 -7.28
CA ARG A 89 -15.22 12.35 -8.22
C ARG A 89 -15.14 11.01 -7.51
N MET A 90 -15.63 9.98 -8.18
CA MET A 90 -15.60 8.60 -7.71
C MET A 90 -15.00 7.75 -8.85
N PRO A 91 -13.66 7.57 -8.88
CA PRO A 91 -13.01 6.74 -9.89
C PRO A 91 -13.30 5.26 -9.64
N ASP A 92 -13.28 4.44 -10.70
CA ASP A 92 -13.56 3.00 -10.57
C ASP A 92 -12.55 2.29 -9.66
N VAL A 93 -11.29 2.71 -9.75
CA VAL A 93 -10.23 2.32 -8.82
C VAL A 93 -9.39 3.53 -8.50
N ALA A 94 -9.01 3.70 -7.23
CA ALA A 94 -7.99 4.64 -6.82
C ALA A 94 -6.99 4.00 -5.86
N TYR A 95 -5.74 4.39 -6.02
CA TYR A 95 -4.59 4.00 -5.21
C TYR A 95 -4.13 5.20 -4.41
N THR A 96 -3.98 4.99 -3.10
CA THR A 96 -3.42 6.00 -2.19
C THR A 96 -2.25 5.41 -1.41
N PRO A 97 -1.08 6.08 -1.40
CA PRO A 97 0.04 5.68 -0.59
C PRO A 97 -0.33 5.63 0.89
N ARG A 98 0.18 4.62 1.58
CA ARG A 98 -0.04 4.39 3.01
C ARG A 98 0.30 5.60 3.89
N ASP A 99 1.37 6.32 3.55
CA ASP A 99 1.83 7.44 4.39
C ASP A 99 0.88 8.63 4.30
N THR A 100 0.21 8.79 3.14
CA THR A 100 -0.91 9.72 2.98
C THR A 100 -2.11 9.23 3.78
N ASP A 101 -2.50 7.96 3.63
CA ASP A 101 -3.64 7.36 4.33
C ASP A 101 -3.53 7.39 5.87
N ARG A 102 -2.36 7.08 6.44
CA ARG A 102 -2.12 7.06 7.89
C ARG A 102 -2.14 8.44 8.56
N GLY A 103 -1.94 9.50 7.78
CA GLY A 103 -2.09 10.88 8.27
C GLY A 103 -3.55 11.29 8.43
N LEU A 104 -4.49 10.51 7.89
CA LEU A 104 -5.90 10.83 7.82
C LEU A 104 -6.65 10.26 9.03
N SER A 105 -7.64 11.00 9.52
CA SER A 105 -8.55 10.50 10.56
C SER A 105 -9.45 9.37 10.01
N THR A 106 -10.03 8.54 10.87
CA THR A 106 -10.99 7.49 10.46
C THR A 106 -12.20 8.06 9.70
N GLU A 107 -12.56 9.32 9.95
CA GLU A 107 -13.62 10.03 9.22
C GLU A 107 -13.16 10.49 7.82
N SER A 108 -11.85 10.65 7.63
CA SER A 108 -11.22 11.03 6.37
C SER A 108 -11.03 9.85 5.40
N THR A 109 -11.10 8.61 5.89
CA THR A 109 -11.17 7.40 5.03
C THR A 109 -12.45 7.39 4.18
N TRP A 110 -13.47 8.17 4.59
CA TRP A 110 -14.64 8.57 3.81
C TRP A 110 -14.56 10.09 3.54
N THR A 111 -13.75 10.46 2.55
CA THR A 111 -13.37 11.80 2.02
C THR A 111 -14.41 12.92 1.89
N TYR A 112 -15.67 12.75 2.31
CA TYR A 112 -16.65 13.84 2.34
C TYR A 112 -16.53 14.73 3.59
N ARG A 113 -15.95 14.24 4.70
CA ARG A 113 -15.91 14.97 5.99
C ARG A 113 -14.52 15.19 6.60
N GLY A 114 -13.47 14.67 5.97
CA GLY A 114 -12.09 14.73 6.47
C GLY A 114 -11.16 15.63 5.66
N GLU A 115 -9.86 15.65 6.02
CA GLU A 115 -8.85 16.36 5.24
C GLU A 115 -8.77 15.82 3.81
N HIS A 116 -8.73 16.74 2.85
CA HIS A 116 -8.68 16.40 1.43
C HIS A 116 -7.31 15.82 1.08
N PHE A 117 -7.31 14.70 0.37
CA PHE A 117 -6.12 14.13 -0.23
C PHE A 117 -6.40 13.68 -1.66
N VAL A 118 -5.32 13.53 -2.42
CA VAL A 118 -5.36 13.17 -3.84
C VAL A 118 -4.77 11.77 -4.01
N PRO A 119 -5.48 10.83 -4.64
CA PRO A 119 -4.93 9.51 -4.93
C PRO A 119 -3.79 9.63 -5.94
N THR A 120 -2.76 8.78 -5.82
CA THR A 120 -1.61 8.82 -6.73
C THR A 120 -1.91 8.19 -8.07
N PHE A 121 -2.76 7.16 -8.09
CA PHE A 121 -3.16 6.46 -9.31
C PHE A 121 -4.67 6.25 -9.33
N VAL A 122 -5.30 6.45 -10.48
CA VAL A 122 -6.72 6.20 -10.70
C VAL A 122 -6.93 5.37 -11.96
N VAL A 123 -7.97 4.55 -11.97
CA VAL A 123 -8.45 3.81 -13.13
C VAL A 123 -9.89 4.18 -13.37
N GLU A 124 -10.23 4.34 -14.64
CA GLU A 124 -11.60 4.55 -15.11
C GLU A 124 -11.91 3.52 -16.20
N ILE A 125 -13.10 2.93 -16.14
CA ILE A 125 -13.52 1.88 -17.05
C ILE A 125 -14.72 2.42 -17.85
N ASP A 126 -14.47 2.71 -19.13
CA ASP A 126 -15.46 3.29 -20.03
C ASP A 126 -15.51 2.56 -21.38
N GLU A 127 -16.62 2.72 -22.11
CA GLU A 127 -16.70 2.26 -23.50
C GLU A 127 -15.95 3.22 -24.42
N LEU A 128 -14.80 2.78 -24.95
CA LEU A 128 -13.89 3.64 -25.71
C LEU A 128 -14.07 3.59 -27.23
N SER A 129 -15.00 2.78 -27.74
CA SER A 129 -15.19 2.57 -29.18
C SER A 129 -16.67 2.47 -29.56
N GLY A 130 -16.97 2.63 -30.85
CA GLY A 130 -18.35 2.56 -31.36
C GLY A 130 -19.16 3.85 -31.18
N PRO A 131 -20.44 3.85 -31.61
CA PRO A 131 -21.33 5.03 -31.62
C PRO A 131 -21.65 5.68 -30.25
N GLY A 132 -21.16 5.12 -29.14
CA GLY A 132 -21.30 5.68 -27.78
C GLY A 132 -19.97 6.01 -27.09
N SER A 133 -18.85 6.01 -27.82
CA SER A 133 -17.50 6.13 -27.26
C SER A 133 -17.34 7.34 -26.33
N GLN A 134 -16.92 7.09 -25.09
CA GLN A 134 -16.57 8.09 -24.10
C GLN A 134 -15.12 8.56 -24.18
N ARG A 135 -14.35 8.09 -25.17
CA ARG A 135 -12.89 8.34 -25.26
C ARG A 135 -12.52 9.81 -25.11
N ARG A 136 -13.21 10.73 -25.79
CA ARG A 136 -12.92 12.18 -25.68
C ARG A 136 -13.29 12.75 -24.31
N ALA A 137 -14.37 12.28 -23.71
CA ALA A 137 -14.81 12.72 -22.39
C ALA A 137 -13.82 12.24 -21.32
N LEU A 138 -13.41 10.97 -21.40
CA LEU A 138 -12.41 10.37 -20.53
C LEU A 138 -11.06 11.09 -20.65
N ASP A 139 -10.59 11.32 -21.87
CA ASP A 139 -9.32 12.00 -22.13
C ASP A 139 -9.31 13.44 -21.59
N ARG A 140 -10.46 14.12 -21.61
CA ARG A 140 -10.63 15.43 -20.95
C ARG A 140 -10.61 15.31 -19.42
N LYS A 141 -11.28 14.30 -18.86
CA LYS A 141 -11.30 14.02 -17.40
C LYS A 141 -9.87 13.77 -16.89
N MET A 142 -9.12 12.90 -17.58
CA MET A 142 -7.73 12.59 -17.23
C MET A 142 -6.84 13.84 -17.21
N ARG A 143 -6.86 14.65 -18.27
CA ARG A 143 -5.99 15.83 -18.38
C ARG A 143 -6.39 16.97 -17.44
N ASN A 144 -7.67 17.32 -17.42
CA ASN A 144 -8.12 18.57 -16.81
C ASN A 144 -8.58 18.39 -15.36
N GLU A 145 -8.82 17.15 -14.93
CA GLU A 145 -9.35 16.88 -13.59
C GLU A 145 -8.39 16.06 -12.77
N TYR A 146 -7.81 14.98 -13.29
CA TYR A 146 -6.89 14.15 -12.50
C TYR A 146 -5.47 14.68 -12.51
N PHE A 147 -4.83 14.79 -13.68
CA PHE A 147 -3.42 15.24 -13.75
C PHE A 147 -3.24 16.67 -13.22
N GLN A 148 -4.17 17.57 -13.54
CA GLN A 148 -4.12 18.95 -13.05
C GLN A 148 -4.15 19.05 -11.52
N HIS A 149 -4.74 18.07 -10.83
CA HIS A 149 -4.91 18.08 -9.38
C HIS A 149 -3.97 17.12 -8.65
N GLY A 150 -2.94 16.60 -9.32
CA GLY A 150 -1.84 15.88 -8.67
C GLY A 150 -1.94 14.36 -8.71
N VAL A 151 -2.92 13.79 -9.42
CA VAL A 151 -2.87 12.36 -9.80
C VAL A 151 -1.66 12.16 -10.69
N GLN A 152 -0.84 11.15 -10.41
CA GLN A 152 0.43 10.95 -11.11
C GLN A 152 0.32 9.95 -12.25
N LEU A 153 -0.65 9.04 -12.18
CA LEU A 153 -0.87 8.02 -13.19
C LEU A 153 -2.36 7.76 -13.36
N VAL A 154 -2.78 7.55 -14.61
CA VAL A 154 -4.15 7.16 -14.96
C VAL A 154 -4.11 5.91 -15.83
N GLY A 155 -5.01 4.97 -15.57
CA GLY A 155 -5.18 3.72 -16.29
C GLY A 155 -6.52 3.62 -16.99
#